data_AF-A0A392SH39-F1
#
_entry.id   AF-A0A392SH39-F1
#
_cell.length_a   1.000
_cell.length_b   1.000
_cell.length_c   1.000
_cell.angle_alpha   90.00
_cell.angle_beta   90.00
_cell.angle_gamma   90.00
#
_symmetry.space_group_name_H-M   'P 1'
#
loop_
_entity.id
_entity.type
_entity.pdbx_description
1 polymer ?
#
loop_
_entity_poly.entity_id
_entity_poly.type
_entity_poly.pdbx_seq_one_letter_code
_entity_poly.pdbx_strand_id
1 'polypeptide(L)'
;PYLEQELNKRYNLFRIWDYPQLSQLLTQHATSIRAVVGRSNAGADSDLIDALPNLEIVSSSSVGVDLIDINKCKEKGIRVTNTPDVLTDEVADLAIGLILTLLR
;
A
#
# COMPACT_ATOMS: atom_id res chain seq x y z
N PRO A 1 -6.85 11.87 -2.02
CA PRO A 1 -6.47 13.29 -2.20
C PRO A 1 -5.33 13.74 -1.26
N TYR A 2 -5.50 13.74 0.06
CA TYR A 2 -4.49 14.27 1.01
C TYR A 2 -3.15 13.52 0.96
N LEU A 3 -3.17 12.19 1.13
CA LEU A 3 -1.96 11.36 1.13
C LEU A 3 -1.11 11.57 -0.13
N GLU A 4 -1.77 11.57 -1.29
CA GLU A 4 -1.12 11.77 -2.58
C GLU A 4 -0.46 13.15 -2.71
N GLN A 5 -1.13 14.21 -2.26
CA GLN A 5 -0.58 15.57 -2.26
C GLN A 5 0.67 15.67 -1.38
N GLU A 6 0.63 15.09 -0.18
CA GLU A 6 1.78 15.10 0.72
C GLU A 6 2.95 14.27 0.20
N LEU A 7 2.67 13.12 -0.43
CA LEU A 7 3.70 12.31 -1.10
C LEU A 7 4.34 13.09 -2.26
N ASN A 8 3.53 13.75 -3.10
CA ASN A 8 4.01 14.51 -4.25
C ASN A 8 4.86 15.73 -3.86
N LYS A 9 4.68 16.28 -2.64
CA LYS A 9 5.51 17.37 -2.11
C LYS A 9 6.85 16.88 -1.57
N ARG A 10 6.89 15.67 -0.99
CA ARG A 10 8.06 15.17 -0.22
C ARG A 10 8.91 14.17 -1.01
N TYR A 11 8.35 13.52 -2.02
CA TYR A 11 8.98 12.43 -2.77
C TYR A 11 8.71 12.55 -4.26
N ASN A 12 9.50 11.83 -5.05
CA ASN A 12 9.18 11.60 -6.46
C ASN A 12 8.07 10.54 -6.57
N LEU A 13 6.85 10.99 -6.85
CA LEU A 13 5.66 10.15 -6.81
C LEU A 13 5.36 9.53 -8.18
N PHE A 14 5.41 8.20 -8.25
CA PHE A 14 4.91 7.43 -9.38
C PHE A 14 3.52 6.87 -9.06
N ARG A 15 2.53 7.16 -9.91
CA ARG A 15 1.17 6.63 -9.76
C ARG A 15 1.00 5.46 -10.69
N ILE A 16 0.64 4.29 -10.15
CA ILE A 16 0.48 3.08 -10.95
C ILE A 16 -0.62 3.22 -12.03
N TRP A 17 -1.66 4.03 -11.76
CA TRP A 17 -2.78 4.26 -12.68
C TRP A 17 -2.49 5.31 -13.78
N ASP A 18 -1.37 6.04 -13.71
CA ASP A 18 -0.92 6.90 -14.81
C ASP A 18 -0.33 6.07 -15.97
N TYR A 19 -0.05 4.78 -15.72
CA TYR A 19 0.49 3.85 -16.69
C TYR A 19 -0.57 2.81 -17.08
N PRO A 20 -0.80 2.59 -18.38
CA PRO A 20 -1.77 1.57 -18.84
C PRO A 20 -1.33 0.15 -18.47
N GLN A 21 -0.03 -0.07 -18.25
CA GLN A 21 0.52 -1.35 -17.86
C GLN A 21 1.66 -1.17 -16.87
N LEU A 22 1.65 -1.95 -15.79
CA LEU A 22 2.67 -1.89 -14.73
C LEU A 22 4.08 -2.17 -15.26
N SER A 23 4.22 -3.04 -16.26
CA SER A 23 5.50 -3.34 -16.92
C SER A 23 6.19 -2.11 -17.49
N GLN A 24 5.43 -1.09 -17.94
CA GLN A 24 5.99 0.15 -18.48
C GLN A 24 6.65 0.97 -17.37
N LEU A 25 5.98 1.12 -16.23
CA LEU A 25 6.54 1.78 -15.04
C LEU A 25 7.79 1.06 -14.56
N LEU A 26 7.74 -0.27 -14.46
CA LEU A 26 8.86 -1.08 -14.01
C LEU A 26 10.07 -0.95 -14.96
N THR A 27 9.85 -1.03 -16.27
CA THR A 27 10.94 -0.89 -17.26
C THR A 27 11.62 0.48 -17.19
N GLN A 28 10.86 1.54 -16.90
CA GLN A 28 11.39 2.91 -16.87
C GLN A 28 11.99 3.30 -15.51
N HIS A 29 11.46 2.76 -14.42
CA HIS A 29 11.69 3.30 -13.07
C HIS A 29 11.99 2.26 -11.99
N ALA A 30 12.11 0.96 -12.30
CA ALA A 30 12.33 -0.10 -11.30
C ALA A 30 13.49 0.19 -10.33
N THR A 31 14.60 0.75 -10.82
CA THR A 31 15.78 1.08 -10.00
C THR A 31 15.62 2.37 -9.19
N SER A 32 14.67 3.24 -9.55
CA SER A 32 14.42 4.51 -8.88
C SER A 32 13.45 4.39 -7.70
N ILE A 33 12.64 3.32 -7.66
CA ILE A 33 11.61 3.13 -6.65
C ILE A 33 12.22 2.48 -5.42
N ARG A 34 12.14 3.18 -4.29
CA ARG A 34 12.65 2.73 -2.98
C ARG A 34 11.55 2.45 -1.95
N ALA A 35 10.33 2.91 -2.22
CA ALA A 35 9.18 2.72 -1.35
C ALA A 35 7.92 2.45 -2.17
N VAL A 36 7.08 1.56 -1.67
CA VAL A 36 5.73 1.30 -2.20
C VAL A 36 4.71 1.70 -1.15
N VAL A 37 3.67 2.43 -1.57
CA VAL A 37 2.53 2.79 -0.71
C VAL A 37 1.29 2.03 -1.17
N GLY A 38 0.86 1.08 -0.35
CA GLY A 38 -0.29 0.22 -0.62
C GLY A 38 -1.57 0.65 0.12
N ARG A 39 -2.66 -0.03 -0.18
CA ARG A 39 -3.99 0.06 0.45
C ARG A 39 -4.60 -1.34 0.54
N SER A 40 -5.77 -1.45 1.18
CA SER A 40 -6.51 -2.70 1.31
C SER A 40 -6.90 -3.37 -0.02
N ASN A 41 -6.81 -2.66 -1.15
CA ASN A 41 -7.11 -3.17 -2.49
C ASN A 41 -5.90 -3.23 -3.43
N ALA A 42 -4.72 -2.81 -2.99
CA ALA A 42 -3.49 -2.83 -3.78
C ALA A 42 -2.27 -2.88 -2.85
N GLY A 43 -1.55 -4.00 -2.85
CA GLY A 43 -0.38 -4.22 -2.00
C GLY A 43 0.92 -4.37 -2.79
N ALA A 44 1.80 -5.22 -2.28
CA ALA A 44 3.07 -5.57 -2.92
C ALA A 44 3.24 -7.10 -2.86
N ASP A 45 2.90 -7.74 -3.96
CA ASP A 45 3.09 -9.19 -4.14
C ASP A 45 4.56 -9.54 -4.45
N SER A 46 4.85 -10.83 -4.47
CA SER A 46 6.19 -11.35 -4.75
C SER A 46 6.76 -10.83 -6.09
N ASP A 47 5.93 -10.77 -7.14
CA ASP A 47 6.36 -10.34 -8.47
C ASP A 47 6.75 -8.86 -8.49
N LEU A 48 5.96 -7.99 -7.84
CA LEU A 48 6.31 -6.58 -7.70
C LEU A 48 7.57 -6.38 -6.87
N ILE A 49 7.71 -7.12 -5.77
CA ILE A 49 8.90 -7.08 -4.90
C ILE A 49 10.16 -7.56 -5.65
N ASP A 50 10.01 -8.52 -6.56
CA ASP A 50 11.11 -8.98 -7.42
C ASP A 50 11.46 -7.99 -8.52
N ALA A 51 10.48 -7.29 -9.06
CA ALA A 51 10.70 -6.28 -10.09
C ALA A 51 11.33 -4.97 -9.56
N LEU A 52 11.34 -4.73 -8.25
CA LEU A 52 11.87 -3.52 -7.62
C LEU A 52 13.16 -3.81 -6.82
N PRO A 53 14.34 -3.84 -7.46
CA PRO A 53 15.58 -4.29 -6.83
C PRO A 53 16.07 -3.39 -5.68
N ASN A 54 15.66 -2.12 -5.67
CA ASN A 54 16.07 -1.13 -4.66
C ASN A 54 14.96 -0.81 -3.64
N LEU A 55 13.92 -1.67 -3.56
CA LEU A 55 12.83 -1.48 -2.61
C LEU A 55 13.34 -1.64 -1.18
N GLU A 56 13.04 -0.67 -0.32
CA GLU A 56 13.48 -0.64 1.08
C GLU A 56 12.31 -0.75 2.05
N ILE A 57 11.11 -0.31 1.64
CA ILE A 57 9.92 -0.27 2.49
C ILE A 57 8.61 -0.41 1.70
N VAL A 58 7.67 -1.16 2.26
CA VAL A 58 6.26 -1.18 1.85
C VAL A 58 5.43 -0.60 2.99
N SER A 59 4.73 0.51 2.73
CA SER A 59 3.86 1.16 3.70
C SER A 59 2.40 1.04 3.28
N SER A 60 1.62 0.29 4.06
CA SER A 60 0.19 0.12 3.86
C SER A 60 -0.60 1.24 4.53
N SER A 61 -1.48 1.89 3.77
CA SER A 61 -2.50 2.83 4.29
C SER A 61 -3.76 2.09 4.76
N SER A 62 -3.59 0.87 5.28
CA SER A 62 -4.62 0.04 5.93
C SER A 62 -4.00 -0.76 7.08
N VAL A 63 -4.83 -1.32 7.96
CA VAL A 63 -4.37 -2.28 8.99
C VAL A 63 -4.02 -3.63 8.38
N GLY A 64 -4.88 -4.12 7.48
CA GLY A 64 -4.68 -5.36 6.75
C GLY A 64 -3.43 -5.29 5.87
N VAL A 65 -2.71 -6.41 5.84
CA VAL A 65 -1.44 -6.60 5.11
C VAL A 65 -1.50 -7.82 4.19
N ASP A 66 -2.70 -8.36 3.93
CA ASP A 66 -2.92 -9.60 3.18
C ASP A 66 -2.45 -9.53 1.73
N LEU A 67 -2.41 -8.32 1.16
CA LEU A 67 -1.91 -8.07 -0.20
C LEU A 67 -0.40 -7.79 -0.25
N ILE A 68 0.31 -7.89 0.88
CA ILE A 68 1.75 -7.71 0.95
C ILE A 68 2.39 -9.05 1.23
N ASP A 69 3.34 -9.47 0.39
CA ASP A 69 4.13 -10.67 0.65
C ASP A 69 5.18 -10.38 1.74
N ILE A 70 4.75 -10.53 2.98
CA ILE A 70 5.58 -10.25 4.17
C ILE A 70 6.80 -11.18 4.23
N ASN A 71 6.65 -12.43 3.77
CA ASN A 71 7.76 -13.39 3.79
C ASN A 71 8.85 -12.95 2.82
N LYS A 72 8.47 -12.59 1.60
CA LYS A 72 9.39 -12.06 0.59
C LYS A 72 10.05 -10.75 1.03
N CYS A 73 9.26 -9.84 1.62
CA CYS A 73 9.80 -8.61 2.21
C CYS A 73 10.87 -8.92 3.26
N LYS A 74 10.60 -9.87 4.16
CA LYS A 74 11.54 -10.28 5.21
C LYS A 74 12.81 -10.91 4.63
N GLU A 75 12.70 -11.78 3.63
CA GLU A 75 13.84 -12.40 2.94
C GLU A 75 14.77 -11.36 2.30
N LYS A 76 14.19 -10.30 1.73
CA LYS A 76 14.94 -9.21 1.09
C LYS A 76 15.36 -8.07 2.02
N GLY A 77 14.99 -8.13 3.31
CA GLY A 77 15.28 -7.05 4.27
C GLY A 77 14.44 -5.78 4.06
N ILE A 78 13.29 -5.90 3.40
CA ILE A 78 12.34 -4.81 3.13
C ILE A 78 11.45 -4.61 4.35
N ARG A 79 11.34 -3.36 4.83
CA ARG A 79 10.48 -3.04 5.97
C ARG A 79 9.01 -3.01 5.56
N VAL A 80 8.12 -3.40 6.46
CA VAL A 80 6.66 -3.27 6.26
C VAL A 80 6.06 -2.46 7.38
N THR A 81 5.22 -1.49 7.05
CA THR A 81 4.45 -0.70 8.04
C THR A 81 2.97 -0.68 7.65
N ASN A 82 2.09 -0.64 8.64
CA ASN A 82 0.65 -0.48 8.46
C ASN A 82 0.12 0.64 9.38
N THR A 83 -1.20 0.83 9.45
CA THR A 83 -1.83 1.88 10.29
C THR A 83 -2.71 1.28 11.40
N PRO A 84 -2.14 0.55 12.38
CA PRO A 84 -2.89 -0.04 13.48
C PRO A 84 -3.56 1.03 14.35
N ASP A 85 -4.60 0.63 15.07
CA ASP A 85 -5.31 1.38 16.10
C ASP A 85 -6.11 2.63 15.66
N VAL A 86 -5.63 3.40 14.68
CA VAL A 86 -6.19 4.70 14.27
C VAL A 86 -7.51 4.64 13.50
N LEU A 87 -8.04 3.44 13.26
CA LEU A 87 -9.28 3.22 12.52
C LEU A 87 -10.20 2.19 13.20
N THR A 88 -9.89 1.84 14.45
CA THR A 88 -10.66 0.86 15.24
C THR A 88 -12.05 1.38 15.58
N ASP A 89 -12.13 2.63 16.04
CA ASP A 89 -13.38 3.23 16.52
C ASP A 89 -14.36 3.44 15.35
N GLU A 90 -13.89 3.94 14.21
CA GLU A 90 -14.72 4.18 13.03
C GLU A 90 -15.26 2.88 12.42
N VAL A 91 -14.46 1.81 12.43
CA VAL A 91 -14.93 0.48 11.97
C VAL A 91 -15.97 -0.08 12.94
N ALA A 92 -15.79 0.10 14.25
CA ALA A 92 -16.77 -0.32 15.26
C ALA A 92 -18.10 0.45 15.13
N ASP A 93 -18.04 1.77 14.98
CA ASP A 93 -19.21 2.62 14.77
C ASP A 93 -19.99 2.21 13.52
N LEU A 94 -19.30 1.93 12.42
CA LEU A 94 -19.92 1.46 11.19
C LEU A 94 -20.59 0.08 11.39
N ALA A 95 -19.97 -0.84 12.12
CA ALA A 95 -20.54 -2.16 12.39
C ALA A 95 -21.85 -2.05 13.17
N ILE A 96 -21.89 -1.22 14.23
CA ILE A 96 -23.11 -0.95 14.98
C ILE A 96 -24.16 -0.25 14.11
N GLY A 97 -23.75 0.73 13.30
CA GLY A 97 -24.62 1.40 12.34
C GLY A 97 -25.31 0.41 11.38
N LEU A 98 -24.54 -0.51 10.80
CA LEU A 98 -25.06 -1.56 9.90
C LEU A 98 -26.04 -2.50 10.62
N ILE A 99 -25.74 -2.89 11.87
CA ILE A 99 -26.66 -3.71 12.69
C ILE A 99 -27.99 -2.98 12.89
N LEU A 100 -27.94 -1.68 13.21
CA LEU A 100 -29.15 -0.87 13.39
C LEU A 100 -29.93 -0.73 12.07
N THR A 101 -29.26 -0.44 10.95
CA THR A 101 -29.89 -0.34 9.63
C THR A 101 -30.57 -1.65 9.18
N LEU A 102 -30.02 -2.80 9.56
CA LEU A 102 -30.61 -4.09 9.20
C LEU A 102 -31.85 -4.41 10.05
N LEU A 103 -31.83 -4.02 11.33
CA LEU A 103 -32.83 -4.44 12.32
C LEU A 103 -33.94 -3.41 12.60
N ARG A 104 -33.83 -2.18 12.08
CA ARG A 104 -34.76 -1.07 12.32
C ARG A 104 -35.27 -0.49 11.00
#